data_AF-A0A177EDQ0-F1
#
_entry.id   AF-A0A177EDQ0-F1
#
_cell.length_a   1.000
_cell.length_b   1.000
_cell.length_c   1.000
_cell.angle_alpha   90.00
_cell.angle_beta   90.00
_cell.angle_gamma   90.00
#
_symmetry.space_group_name_H-M   'P 1'
#
loop_
_entity.id
_entity.type
_entity.pdbx_description
1 polymer ?
#
loop_
_entity_poly.entity_id
_entity_poly.type
_entity_poly.pdbx_seq_one_letter_code
_entity_poly.pdbx_strand_id
1 'polypeptide(L)'
;MVCKVDPSFAGLCGLCTSKVLVRTKNTNKTIAFFGKCNQPLDVKTVGSLLYIRKKQTAHKKRIFIREYTLEEIPEKIDPDIWLASVSVFNYERYPDIHMRNTDIVARLAKVLNALGTACVEEIALMYFEMAACPDIRLNSNKTILCFTKLLALSNISVSVIQWLGACYDFSQCPNNILLGLYASPNITSLECLNVLNFTGVYGLCVTNLANLKDLNCQLLKNKQVAGALMLKGIRHIMVSREIAQAISEKSWKELMIRLFLWNTIFPIQRPIHIGSLWLIVDTARELEMLQKYQMFTTPHISVHELYITNTLAQTLLFPQVLTSMLGWVSGNLKELTRLTVLPTFNITLELKEIIRAQTPIYMKTLPTLQAIRIGCHTIPIHNPSSPAPSNLITIPNKTILSTISQFDPRAPLAQSESSLIQSNPDLPSSC
;
A
#
# COMPACT_ATOMS: atom_id res chain seq x y z
N MET A 1 6.94 -3.69 -5.06
CA MET A 1 7.77 -3.04 -4.02
C MET A 1 7.74 -3.97 -2.82
N VAL A 2 8.83 -4.69 -2.57
CA VAL A 2 8.94 -5.62 -1.44
C VAL A 2 9.56 -4.82 -0.31
N CYS A 3 8.78 -4.47 0.71
CA CYS A 3 9.33 -3.86 1.92
C CYS A 3 10.37 -4.83 2.49
N LYS A 4 11.63 -4.39 2.62
CA LYS A 4 12.67 -5.19 3.29
C LYS A 4 12.31 -5.29 4.77
N VAL A 5 11.86 -6.48 5.20
CA VAL A 5 11.53 -6.78 6.60
C VAL A 5 12.82 -7.15 7.34
N ASP A 6 12.97 -6.59 8.54
CA ASP A 6 14.08 -6.83 9.45
C ASP A 6 14.04 -8.29 9.98
N PRO A 7 15.13 -9.08 9.91
CA PRO A 7 15.12 -10.51 10.26
C PRO A 7 15.13 -10.82 11.77
N SER A 8 14.84 -9.85 12.65
CA SER A 8 15.04 -9.97 14.11
C SER A 8 14.01 -10.83 14.87
N PHE A 9 13.04 -11.47 14.20
CA PHE A 9 12.01 -12.31 14.85
C PHE A 9 12.26 -13.83 14.77
N ALA A 10 13.46 -14.28 14.38
CA ALA A 10 13.81 -15.71 14.30
C ALA A 10 14.13 -16.40 15.64
N GLY A 11 13.61 -15.90 16.77
CA GLY A 11 14.06 -16.23 18.13
C GLY A 11 13.67 -17.61 18.69
N LEU A 12 12.94 -18.46 17.97
CA LEU A 12 12.52 -19.79 18.49
C LEU A 12 12.69 -20.96 17.52
N CYS A 13 13.49 -20.84 16.46
CA CYS A 13 13.77 -21.95 15.52
C CYS A 13 15.26 -22.34 15.51
N GLY A 14 15.77 -22.71 16.68
CA GLY A 14 17.09 -23.35 16.80
C GLY A 14 17.10 -24.78 16.25
N LEU A 15 18.04 -25.05 15.35
CA LEU A 15 18.60 -26.37 15.03
C LEU A 15 17.62 -27.48 14.61
N CYS A 16 17.01 -27.33 13.43
CA CYS A 16 16.53 -28.48 12.66
C CYS A 16 17.24 -28.51 11.30
N THR A 17 18.20 -29.43 11.14
CA THR A 17 18.95 -29.66 9.89
C THR A 17 18.12 -30.37 8.83
N SER A 18 16.95 -30.92 9.19
CA SER A 18 16.06 -31.55 8.22
C SER A 18 15.41 -30.49 7.31
N LYS A 19 15.64 -30.65 6.00
CA LYS A 19 14.97 -29.85 4.96
C LYS A 19 13.50 -30.27 4.74
N VAL A 20 13.06 -31.37 5.35
CA VAL A 20 11.71 -31.92 5.23
C VAL A 20 11.06 -32.07 6.61
N LEU A 21 9.72 -31.97 6.66
CA LEU A 21 8.93 -32.18 7.86
C LEU A 21 8.92 -33.66 8.26
N VAL A 22 8.82 -33.93 9.56
CA VAL A 22 8.51 -35.27 10.07
C VAL A 22 7.09 -35.61 9.63
N ARG A 23 6.88 -36.82 9.11
CA ARG A 23 5.54 -37.23 8.69
C ARG A 23 4.61 -37.32 9.90
N THR A 24 3.44 -36.71 9.78
CA THR A 24 2.34 -36.79 10.75
C THR A 24 1.12 -37.44 10.09
N LYS A 25 0.06 -37.69 10.87
CA LYS A 25 -1.24 -38.12 10.33
C LYS A 25 -1.87 -37.12 9.35
N ASN A 26 -1.43 -35.86 9.36
CA ASN A 26 -1.93 -34.80 8.49
C ASN A 26 -1.14 -34.65 7.19
N THR A 27 0.05 -35.27 7.07
CA THR A 27 0.94 -35.03 5.93
C THR A 27 0.27 -35.36 4.59
N ASN A 28 -0.35 -36.53 4.47
CA ASN A 28 -0.99 -36.92 3.21
C ASN A 28 -2.20 -36.03 2.87
N LYS A 29 -3.00 -35.63 3.87
CA LYS A 29 -4.13 -34.72 3.68
C LYS A 29 -3.67 -33.32 3.27
N THR A 30 -2.58 -32.85 3.86
CA THR A 30 -1.95 -31.56 3.52
C THR A 30 -1.42 -31.59 2.08
N ILE A 31 -0.73 -32.67 1.69
CA ILE A 31 -0.26 -32.87 0.31
C ILE A 31 -1.45 -32.89 -0.66
N ALA A 32 -2.51 -33.64 -0.35
CA ALA A 32 -3.69 -33.74 -1.21
C ALA A 32 -4.42 -32.39 -1.35
N PHE A 33 -4.62 -31.68 -0.24
CA PHE A 33 -5.26 -30.35 -0.22
C PHE A 33 -4.54 -29.35 -1.12
N PHE A 34 -3.22 -29.22 -0.96
CA PHE A 34 -2.44 -28.33 -1.84
C PHE A 34 -2.18 -28.92 -3.23
N GLY A 35 -2.29 -30.23 -3.41
CA GLY A 35 -2.20 -30.90 -4.71
C GLY A 35 -3.35 -30.54 -5.65
N LYS A 36 -4.53 -30.22 -5.08
CA LYS A 36 -5.69 -29.69 -5.82
C LYS A 36 -5.52 -28.19 -6.15
N CYS A 37 -4.62 -27.48 -5.47
CA CYS A 37 -4.26 -26.12 -5.86
C CYS A 37 -3.42 -26.15 -7.15
N ASN A 38 -3.45 -25.09 -7.95
CA ASN A 38 -2.54 -24.90 -9.10
C ASN A 38 -1.04 -24.84 -8.73
N GLN A 39 -0.72 -24.89 -7.44
CA GLN A 39 0.61 -24.66 -6.90
C GLN A 39 0.83 -25.69 -5.77
N PRO A 40 1.18 -26.95 -6.11
CA PRO A 40 1.37 -28.01 -5.14
C PRO A 40 2.50 -27.68 -4.16
N LEU A 41 2.56 -28.39 -3.02
CA LEU A 41 3.69 -28.27 -2.11
C LEU A 41 4.95 -28.88 -2.72
N ASP A 42 6.09 -28.28 -2.41
CA ASP A 42 7.38 -28.91 -2.69
C ASP A 42 7.52 -30.12 -1.77
N VAL A 43 7.53 -31.30 -2.38
CA VAL A 43 7.72 -32.58 -1.69
C VAL A 43 9.06 -33.22 -2.06
N LYS A 44 9.53 -34.13 -1.21
CA LYS A 44 10.70 -34.97 -1.46
C LYS A 44 10.32 -36.42 -1.22
N THR A 45 10.59 -37.27 -2.19
CA THR A 45 10.46 -38.72 -2.02
C THR A 45 11.69 -39.25 -1.27
N VAL A 46 11.46 -40.01 -0.20
CA VAL A 46 12.51 -40.74 0.53
C VAL A 46 12.02 -42.17 0.69
N GLY A 47 12.65 -43.09 -0.03
CA GLY A 47 12.12 -44.45 -0.19
C GLY A 47 10.80 -44.42 -0.97
N SER A 48 9.75 -45.02 -0.40
CA SER A 48 8.38 -45.03 -0.96
C SER A 48 7.48 -43.92 -0.44
N LEU A 49 7.98 -43.06 0.45
CA LEU A 49 7.17 -42.06 1.15
C LEU A 49 7.48 -40.64 0.67
N LEU A 50 6.42 -39.83 0.55
CA LEU A 50 6.51 -38.40 0.26
C LEU A 50 6.65 -37.58 1.54
N TYR A 51 7.58 -36.65 1.58
CA TYR A 51 7.79 -35.72 2.69
C TYR A 51 7.61 -34.29 2.23
N ILE A 52 6.97 -33.44 3.03
CA ILE A 52 6.81 -32.02 2.72
C ILE A 52 8.12 -31.30 3.02
N ARG A 53 8.62 -30.46 2.12
CA ARG A 53 9.74 -29.57 2.43
C ARG A 53 9.30 -28.51 3.44
N LYS A 54 10.12 -28.27 4.48
CA LYS A 54 9.74 -27.38 5.59
C LYS A 54 9.44 -25.95 5.13
N LYS A 55 10.24 -25.40 4.20
CA LYS A 55 10.07 -24.05 3.66
C LYS A 55 9.49 -24.08 2.25
N GLN A 56 8.39 -23.35 2.03
CA GLN A 56 7.66 -23.24 0.78
C GLN A 56 7.72 -21.79 0.29
N THR A 57 8.79 -21.42 -0.42
CA THR A 57 9.08 -20.03 -0.82
C THR A 57 9.00 -19.77 -2.31
N ALA A 58 9.04 -20.80 -3.16
CA ALA A 58 9.14 -20.62 -4.61
C ALA A 58 7.87 -20.02 -5.24
N HIS A 59 6.70 -20.39 -4.72
CA HIS A 59 5.43 -20.00 -5.31
C HIS A 59 4.38 -19.62 -4.26
N LYS A 60 3.63 -18.57 -4.58
CA LYS A 60 2.44 -18.14 -3.84
C LYS A 60 1.34 -19.19 -3.96
N LYS A 61 0.88 -19.74 -2.84
CA LYS A 61 -0.18 -20.77 -2.82
C LYS A 61 -1.53 -20.09 -3.03
N ARG A 62 -2.30 -20.57 -4.00
CA ARG A 62 -3.62 -20.01 -4.36
C ARG A 62 -4.69 -21.06 -4.10
N ILE A 63 -5.59 -20.76 -3.16
CA ILE A 63 -6.69 -21.63 -2.76
C ILE A 63 -7.98 -21.00 -3.30
N PHE A 64 -8.62 -21.65 -4.26
CA PHE A 64 -9.92 -21.24 -4.78
C PHE A 64 -11.00 -22.00 -4.02
N ILE A 65 -11.64 -21.34 -3.06
CA ILE A 65 -12.35 -22.05 -1.99
C ILE A 65 -13.60 -22.82 -2.48
N ARG A 66 -14.16 -22.38 -3.60
CA ARG A 66 -15.28 -23.01 -4.27
C ARG A 66 -14.91 -24.35 -4.91
N GLU A 67 -13.64 -24.58 -5.22
CA GLU A 67 -13.12 -25.85 -5.77
C GLU A 67 -13.04 -26.97 -4.72
N TYR A 68 -13.30 -26.71 -3.43
CA TYR A 68 -13.12 -27.68 -2.34
C TYR A 68 -14.39 -27.94 -1.56
N THR A 69 -14.87 -29.19 -1.46
CA THR A 69 -15.90 -29.52 -0.46
C THR A 69 -15.39 -29.28 0.96
N LEU A 70 -16.31 -29.19 1.93
CA LEU A 70 -15.92 -28.93 3.31
C LEU A 70 -15.05 -30.08 3.88
N GLU A 71 -15.27 -31.30 3.40
CA GLU A 71 -14.55 -32.53 3.79
C GLU A 71 -13.14 -32.58 3.18
N GLU A 72 -12.95 -31.99 2.01
CA GLU A 72 -11.64 -31.92 1.34
C GLU A 72 -10.68 -30.94 2.02
N ILE A 73 -11.19 -29.94 2.73
CA ILE A 73 -10.36 -29.03 3.52
C ILE A 73 -9.98 -29.75 4.82
N PRO A 74 -8.68 -29.97 5.08
CA PRO A 74 -8.25 -30.67 6.29
C PRO A 74 -8.50 -29.83 7.53
N GLU A 75 -8.73 -30.47 8.68
CA GLU A 75 -8.86 -29.76 9.97
C GLU A 75 -7.56 -29.07 10.40
N LYS A 76 -6.43 -29.62 9.99
CA LYS A 76 -5.08 -29.13 10.32
C LYS A 76 -4.17 -29.31 9.13
N ILE A 77 -3.37 -28.29 8.85
CA ILE A 77 -2.19 -28.43 7.99
C ILE A 77 -1.04 -28.98 8.85
N ASP A 78 -0.13 -29.73 8.22
CA ASP A 78 1.05 -30.28 8.91
C ASP A 78 1.79 -29.18 9.68
N PRO A 79 2.02 -29.33 11.00
CA PRO A 79 2.67 -28.30 11.81
C PRO A 79 4.09 -28.03 11.31
N ASP A 80 4.62 -26.86 11.66
CA ASP A 80 5.98 -26.41 11.28
C ASP A 80 6.22 -26.18 9.78
N ILE A 81 5.22 -26.38 8.91
CA ILE A 81 5.31 -25.93 7.53
C ILE A 81 5.38 -24.40 7.50
N TRP A 82 6.33 -23.88 6.73
CA TRP A 82 6.52 -22.46 6.50
C TRP A 82 6.02 -22.09 5.11
N LEU A 83 4.91 -21.37 5.04
CA LEU A 83 4.31 -20.86 3.81
C LEU A 83 4.63 -19.37 3.67
N ALA A 84 5.39 -19.00 2.64
CA ALA A 84 5.74 -17.60 2.41
C ALA A 84 4.51 -16.74 2.08
N SER A 85 3.62 -17.22 1.22
CA SER A 85 2.45 -16.43 0.80
C SER A 85 1.29 -17.34 0.41
N VAL A 86 0.13 -17.11 1.02
CA VAL A 86 -1.12 -17.83 0.75
C VAL A 86 -2.19 -16.82 0.34
N SER A 87 -2.93 -17.12 -0.71
CA SER A 87 -4.11 -16.34 -1.09
C SER A 87 -5.32 -17.23 -1.24
N VAL A 88 -6.40 -16.83 -0.58
CA VAL A 88 -7.69 -17.51 -0.63
C VAL A 88 -8.63 -16.65 -1.47
N PHE A 89 -9.25 -17.27 -2.46
CA PHE A 89 -10.13 -16.62 -3.44
C PHE A 89 -11.55 -17.17 -3.33
N ASN A 90 -12.54 -16.28 -3.36
CA ASN A 90 -13.96 -16.61 -3.48
C ASN A 90 -14.49 -16.32 -4.89
N TYR A 91 -13.84 -16.87 -5.89
CA TYR A 91 -14.42 -17.01 -7.22
C TYR A 91 -14.00 -18.35 -7.80
N GLU A 92 -14.85 -18.91 -8.66
CA GLU A 92 -14.53 -20.11 -9.42
C GLU A 92 -13.70 -19.76 -10.65
N ARG A 93 -12.87 -20.70 -11.11
CA ARG A 93 -12.39 -20.62 -12.49
C ARG A 93 -13.49 -20.88 -13.52
N TYR A 94 -14.58 -21.51 -13.10
CA TYR A 94 -15.69 -21.95 -13.94
C TYR A 94 -16.99 -21.36 -13.38
N PRO A 95 -17.69 -20.46 -14.07
CA PRO A 95 -18.77 -19.65 -13.52
C PRO A 95 -20.08 -20.39 -13.16
N ASP A 96 -20.16 -21.70 -13.36
CA ASP A 96 -21.43 -22.43 -13.41
C ASP A 96 -21.95 -22.95 -12.05
N ILE A 97 -21.24 -22.75 -10.92
CA ILE A 97 -21.67 -23.28 -9.62
C ILE A 97 -22.19 -22.16 -8.72
N HIS A 98 -23.52 -22.04 -8.65
CA HIS A 98 -24.17 -21.22 -7.63
C HIS A 98 -24.08 -21.88 -6.25
N MET A 99 -23.04 -21.54 -5.49
CA MET A 99 -22.92 -21.90 -4.07
C MET A 99 -23.64 -20.89 -3.15
N ARG A 100 -24.24 -21.39 -2.07
CA ARG A 100 -24.82 -20.54 -1.01
C ARG A 100 -23.69 -19.84 -0.22
N ASN A 101 -23.93 -18.61 0.21
CA ASN A 101 -22.95 -17.81 0.97
C ASN A 101 -22.50 -18.49 2.29
N THR A 102 -23.41 -19.20 2.97
CA THR A 102 -23.11 -19.92 4.22
C THR A 102 -22.02 -20.97 4.04
N ASP A 103 -22.02 -21.67 2.91
CA ASP A 103 -21.07 -22.74 2.64
C ASP A 103 -19.68 -22.17 2.36
N ILE A 104 -19.62 -21.02 1.69
CA ILE A 104 -18.38 -20.28 1.42
C ILE A 104 -17.75 -19.82 2.74
N VAL A 105 -18.55 -19.27 3.65
CA VAL A 105 -18.07 -18.84 4.98
C VAL A 105 -17.54 -20.02 5.77
N ALA A 106 -18.27 -21.14 5.80
CA ALA A 106 -17.86 -22.34 6.53
C ALA A 106 -16.53 -22.89 5.98
N ARG A 107 -16.37 -22.95 4.65
CA ARG A 107 -15.11 -23.34 4.02
C ARG A 107 -14.00 -22.35 4.35
N LEU A 108 -14.26 -21.04 4.34
CA LEU A 108 -13.25 -20.02 4.65
C LEU A 108 -12.78 -20.16 6.09
N ALA A 109 -13.71 -20.33 7.03
CA ALA A 109 -13.40 -20.61 8.42
C ALA A 109 -12.48 -21.84 8.53
N LYS A 110 -12.83 -22.93 7.84
CA LYS A 110 -12.07 -24.17 7.87
C LYS A 110 -10.66 -24.02 7.30
N VAL A 111 -10.50 -23.31 6.18
CA VAL A 111 -9.19 -23.02 5.58
C VAL A 111 -8.34 -22.19 6.54
N LEU A 112 -8.89 -21.12 7.13
CA LEU A 112 -8.16 -20.25 8.04
C LEU A 112 -7.76 -20.99 9.33
N ASN A 113 -8.64 -21.79 9.90
CA ASN A 113 -8.33 -22.64 11.06
C ASN A 113 -7.23 -23.65 10.73
N ALA A 114 -7.30 -24.29 9.56
CA ALA A 114 -6.27 -25.22 9.11
C ALA A 114 -4.91 -24.53 8.90
N LEU A 115 -4.91 -23.30 8.38
CA LEU A 115 -3.71 -22.47 8.23
C LEU A 115 -3.17 -21.98 9.58
N GLY A 116 -4.01 -21.84 10.60
CA GLY A 116 -3.60 -21.48 11.96
C GLY A 116 -2.65 -22.49 12.62
N THR A 117 -2.52 -23.71 12.09
CA THR A 117 -1.53 -24.69 12.56
C THR A 117 -0.19 -24.62 11.82
N ALA A 118 -0.08 -23.78 10.79
CA ALA A 118 1.12 -23.56 9.99
C ALA A 118 1.76 -22.20 10.31
N CYS A 119 3.02 -22.01 9.89
CA CYS A 119 3.65 -20.69 9.91
C CYS A 119 3.42 -20.02 8.54
N VAL A 120 2.55 -19.01 8.49
CA VAL A 120 2.24 -18.28 7.26
C VAL A 120 2.77 -16.86 7.36
N GLU A 121 3.62 -16.40 6.43
CA GLU A 121 4.10 -15.02 6.51
C GLU A 121 3.05 -14.03 6.00
N GLU A 122 2.46 -14.32 4.84
CA GLU A 122 1.49 -13.47 4.18
C GLU A 122 0.19 -14.23 3.90
N ILE A 123 -0.93 -13.67 4.35
CA ILE A 123 -2.27 -14.14 4.01
C ILE A 123 -2.97 -13.04 3.23
N ALA A 124 -3.56 -13.41 2.09
CA ALA A 124 -4.47 -12.53 1.37
C ALA A 124 -5.84 -13.18 1.16
N LEU A 125 -6.90 -12.43 1.46
CA LEU A 125 -8.28 -12.80 1.22
C LEU A 125 -8.81 -11.96 0.08
N MET A 126 -9.35 -12.61 -0.96
CA MET A 126 -9.71 -11.94 -2.20
C MET A 126 -11.13 -12.29 -2.64
N TYR A 127 -11.92 -11.26 -2.99
CA TYR A 127 -13.26 -11.36 -3.59
C TYR A 127 -14.32 -11.98 -2.67
N PHE A 128 -14.29 -11.64 -1.38
CA PHE A 128 -15.29 -12.07 -0.42
C PHE A 128 -16.33 -10.97 -0.21
N GLU A 129 -17.55 -11.22 -0.67
CA GLU A 129 -18.69 -10.34 -0.48
C GLU A 129 -19.77 -11.07 0.32
N MET A 130 -20.23 -10.45 1.40
CA MET A 130 -21.31 -10.95 2.25
C MET A 130 -22.31 -9.82 2.47
N ALA A 131 -23.57 -10.06 2.12
CA ALA A 131 -24.64 -9.08 2.30
C ALA A 131 -24.85 -8.74 3.80
N ALA A 132 -24.76 -9.75 4.66
CA ALA A 132 -24.81 -9.60 6.11
C ALA A 132 -23.74 -10.48 6.75
N CYS A 133 -23.28 -10.08 7.94
CA CYS A 133 -22.50 -10.97 8.79
C CYS A 133 -23.41 -12.16 9.13
N PRO A 134 -23.02 -13.40 8.84
CA PRO A 134 -23.83 -14.54 9.24
C PRO A 134 -24.00 -14.52 10.77
N ASP A 135 -25.13 -15.02 11.27
CA ASP A 135 -25.36 -15.24 12.70
C ASP A 135 -24.40 -16.32 13.20
N ILE A 136 -23.13 -15.95 13.34
CA ILE A 136 -22.17 -16.73 14.08
C ILE A 136 -22.62 -16.55 15.51
N ARG A 137 -23.21 -17.60 16.09
CA ARG A 137 -23.28 -17.72 17.54
C ARG A 137 -21.86 -17.54 18.03
N LEU A 138 -21.55 -16.33 18.53
CA LEU A 138 -20.23 -15.90 18.92
C LEU A 138 -19.75 -16.90 19.96
N ASN A 139 -18.99 -17.89 19.52
CA ASN A 139 -18.30 -18.76 20.44
C ASN A 139 -17.33 -17.84 21.18
N SER A 140 -17.38 -17.81 22.51
CA SER A 140 -16.60 -16.85 23.31
C SER A 140 -15.10 -16.93 23.06
N ASN A 141 -14.64 -18.04 22.47
CA ASN A 141 -13.24 -18.34 22.25
C ASN A 141 -12.88 -18.04 20.79
N LYS A 142 -12.33 -16.84 20.55
CA LYS A 142 -11.75 -16.47 19.25
C LYS A 142 -10.51 -17.33 18.95
N THR A 143 -10.35 -17.75 17.71
CA THR A 143 -9.15 -18.48 17.27
C THR A 143 -8.01 -17.49 17.04
N ILE A 144 -6.81 -17.80 17.51
CA ILE A 144 -5.61 -17.02 17.18
C ILE A 144 -5.16 -17.42 15.77
N LEU A 145 -5.10 -16.45 14.86
CA LEU A 145 -4.57 -16.67 13.52
C LEU A 145 -3.11 -16.19 13.46
N CYS A 146 -2.18 -17.14 13.39
CA CYS A 146 -0.75 -16.85 13.39
C CYS A 146 -0.24 -16.56 11.97
N PHE A 147 -0.06 -15.28 11.64
CA PHE A 147 0.74 -14.86 10.49
C PHE A 147 1.70 -13.74 10.88
N THR A 148 2.81 -13.60 10.15
CA THR A 148 3.97 -12.85 10.65
C THR A 148 4.34 -11.58 9.87
N LYS A 149 3.76 -11.33 8.69
CA LYS A 149 4.16 -10.19 7.85
C LYS A 149 3.02 -9.40 7.23
N LEU A 150 2.01 -10.05 6.65
CA LEU A 150 0.98 -9.34 5.88
C LEU A 150 -0.40 -9.99 6.01
N LEU A 151 -1.40 -9.16 6.31
CA LEU A 151 -2.81 -9.47 6.06
C LEU A 151 -3.33 -8.54 4.96
N ALA A 152 -3.63 -9.10 3.79
CA ALA A 152 -4.17 -8.35 2.66
C ALA A 152 -5.64 -8.71 2.42
N LEU A 153 -6.52 -7.72 2.46
CA LEU A 153 -7.95 -7.86 2.22
C LEU A 153 -8.29 -7.14 0.91
N SER A 154 -8.63 -7.90 -0.13
CA SER A 154 -8.88 -7.36 -1.48
C SER A 154 -10.29 -7.66 -1.97
N ASN A 155 -10.99 -6.66 -2.51
CA ASN A 155 -12.39 -6.80 -2.93
C ASN A 155 -13.23 -7.49 -1.83
N ILE A 156 -13.15 -6.96 -0.62
CA ILE A 156 -13.81 -7.52 0.57
C ILE A 156 -14.96 -6.61 1.01
N SER A 157 -16.07 -7.20 1.45
CA SER A 157 -17.16 -6.44 2.09
C SER A 157 -16.90 -6.17 3.58
N VAL A 158 -17.52 -5.13 4.13
CA VAL A 158 -17.45 -4.80 5.57
C VAL A 158 -17.89 -5.98 6.44
N SER A 159 -18.97 -6.67 6.04
CA SER A 159 -19.51 -7.85 6.74
C SER A 159 -18.47 -8.97 6.92
N VAL A 160 -17.58 -9.18 5.95
CA VAL A 160 -16.51 -10.19 6.06
C VAL A 160 -15.44 -9.74 7.05
N ILE A 161 -15.11 -8.44 7.10
CA ILE A 161 -14.16 -7.90 8.08
C ILE A 161 -14.72 -8.05 9.50
N GLN A 162 -16.01 -7.77 9.69
CA GLN A 162 -16.71 -8.00 10.95
C GLN A 162 -16.72 -9.48 11.34
N TRP A 163 -17.04 -10.36 10.39
CA TRP A 163 -16.95 -11.80 10.56
C TRP A 163 -15.54 -12.27 10.99
N LEU A 164 -14.49 -11.74 10.36
CA LEU A 164 -13.10 -12.02 10.73
C LEU A 164 -12.81 -11.58 12.17
N GLY A 165 -13.16 -10.34 12.53
CA GLY A 165 -12.96 -9.81 13.87
C GLY A 165 -13.77 -10.54 14.96
N ALA A 166 -14.92 -11.12 14.58
CA ALA A 166 -15.73 -11.96 15.46
C ALA A 166 -15.10 -13.34 15.69
N CYS A 167 -14.53 -13.95 14.65
CA CYS A 167 -13.99 -15.32 14.70
C CYS A 167 -12.55 -15.40 15.21
N TYR A 168 -11.74 -14.38 14.92
CA TYR A 168 -10.29 -14.43 15.13
C TYR A 168 -9.81 -13.29 16.03
N ASP A 169 -8.81 -13.60 16.85
CA ASP A 169 -8.12 -12.63 17.69
C ASP A 169 -6.81 -12.19 17.04
N PHE A 170 -6.77 -10.95 16.56
CA PHE A 170 -5.57 -10.33 15.99
C PHE A 170 -4.80 -9.47 17.01
N SER A 171 -5.24 -9.39 18.27
CA SER A 171 -4.56 -8.61 19.31
C SER A 171 -3.18 -9.20 19.68
N GLN A 172 -3.04 -10.51 19.50
CA GLN A 172 -1.82 -11.30 19.73
C GLN A 172 -0.88 -11.33 18.52
N CYS A 173 -1.29 -10.74 17.39
CA CYS A 173 -0.46 -10.69 16.21
C CYS A 173 0.78 -9.80 16.45
N PRO A 174 1.96 -10.18 15.95
CA PRO A 174 3.16 -9.35 16.06
C PRO A 174 2.97 -7.92 15.51
N ASN A 175 3.52 -6.93 16.22
CA ASN A 175 3.47 -5.50 15.82
C ASN A 175 4.21 -5.19 14.49
N ASN A 176 4.86 -6.17 13.87
CA ASN A 176 5.58 -6.01 12.61
C ASN A 176 4.72 -6.31 11.35
N ILE A 177 3.41 -6.50 11.50
CA ILE A 177 2.50 -6.84 10.40
C ILE A 177 2.11 -5.61 9.57
N LEU A 178 2.04 -5.79 8.26
CA LEU A 178 1.38 -4.90 7.32
C LEU A 178 -0.10 -5.30 7.20
N LEU A 179 -1.00 -4.35 7.37
CA LEU A 179 -2.41 -4.50 7.10
C LEU A 179 -2.74 -3.80 5.77
N GLY A 180 -3.22 -4.56 4.80
CA GLY A 180 -3.56 -4.04 3.48
C GLY A 180 -5.05 -4.17 3.18
N LEU A 181 -5.65 -3.10 2.67
CA LEU A 181 -7.04 -3.05 2.22
C LEU A 181 -7.07 -2.53 0.77
N TYR A 182 -7.51 -3.38 -0.15
CA TYR A 182 -7.37 -3.17 -1.59
C TYR A 182 -8.72 -3.28 -2.30
N ALA A 183 -8.98 -2.39 -3.26
CA ALA A 183 -10.04 -2.51 -4.26
C ALA A 183 -11.41 -2.92 -3.67
N SER A 184 -11.82 -2.39 -2.53
CA SER A 184 -13.04 -2.78 -1.82
C SER A 184 -14.07 -1.66 -1.92
N PRO A 185 -14.86 -1.59 -3.02
CA PRO A 185 -15.72 -0.45 -3.33
C PRO A 185 -16.83 -0.23 -2.30
N ASN A 186 -17.22 -1.26 -1.55
CA ASN A 186 -18.28 -1.17 -0.54
C ASN A 186 -17.81 -0.54 0.79
N ILE A 187 -16.52 -0.23 0.92
CA ILE A 187 -15.95 0.35 2.15
C ILE A 187 -15.93 1.87 2.03
N THR A 188 -16.75 2.53 2.85
CA THR A 188 -16.86 3.99 2.92
C THR A 188 -16.08 4.61 4.08
N SER A 189 -15.70 3.82 5.08
CA SER A 189 -14.88 4.26 6.22
C SER A 189 -13.95 3.14 6.68
N LEU A 190 -12.78 3.51 7.22
CA LEU A 190 -11.81 2.56 7.78
C LEU A 190 -12.21 2.05 9.18
N GLU A 191 -13.31 2.52 9.77
CA GLU A 191 -13.76 2.09 11.09
C GLU A 191 -14.09 0.60 11.14
N CYS A 192 -14.44 0.02 9.99
CA CYS A 192 -14.64 -1.43 9.86
C CYS A 192 -13.42 -2.26 10.29
N LEU A 193 -12.20 -1.69 10.26
CA LEU A 193 -10.99 -2.37 10.71
C LEU A 193 -10.88 -2.46 12.23
N ASN A 194 -11.63 -1.65 12.99
CA ASN A 194 -11.56 -1.63 14.45
C ASN A 194 -11.93 -2.98 15.05
N VAL A 195 -12.86 -3.71 14.42
CA VAL A 195 -13.33 -5.03 14.89
C VAL A 195 -12.23 -6.10 14.88
N LEU A 196 -11.15 -5.89 14.13
CA LEU A 196 -10.00 -6.79 14.12
C LEU A 196 -9.17 -6.68 15.42
N ASN A 197 -9.32 -5.60 16.19
CA ASN A 197 -8.68 -5.41 17.49
C ASN A 197 -7.15 -5.57 17.47
N PHE A 198 -6.48 -5.15 16.40
CA PHE A 198 -5.01 -5.06 16.38
C PHE A 198 -4.51 -4.11 17.48
N THR A 199 -3.53 -4.56 18.26
CA THR A 199 -2.85 -3.75 19.27
C THR A 199 -1.82 -2.79 18.66
N GLY A 200 -1.25 -3.18 17.52
CA GLY A 200 -0.34 -2.40 16.70
C GLY A 200 -0.11 -3.05 15.35
N VAL A 201 0.22 -2.24 14.33
CA VAL A 201 0.66 -2.74 13.02
C VAL A 201 1.90 -1.97 12.57
N TYR A 202 2.79 -2.62 11.82
CA TYR A 202 3.93 -1.93 11.22
C TYR A 202 3.46 -0.92 10.17
N GLY A 203 2.48 -1.30 9.36
CA GLY A 203 1.96 -0.40 8.35
C GLY A 203 0.55 -0.66 7.92
N LEU A 204 -0.06 0.39 7.37
CA LEU A 204 -1.42 0.39 6.85
C LEU A 204 -1.39 0.81 5.38
N CYS A 205 -1.83 -0.09 4.51
CA CYS A 205 -1.89 0.11 3.07
C CYS A 205 -3.35 0.15 2.61
N VAL A 206 -3.82 1.31 2.17
CA VAL A 206 -5.18 1.51 1.66
C VAL A 206 -5.09 1.89 0.19
N THR A 207 -5.59 1.03 -0.69
CA THR A 207 -5.44 1.20 -2.13
C THR A 207 -6.75 0.99 -2.90
N ASN A 208 -7.07 1.93 -3.79
CA ASN A 208 -8.21 1.85 -4.71
C ASN A 208 -9.57 1.65 -4.02
N LEU A 209 -9.80 2.30 -2.88
CA LEU A 209 -11.12 2.35 -2.24
C LEU A 209 -11.92 3.53 -2.77
N ALA A 210 -12.58 3.32 -3.92
CA ALA A 210 -13.21 4.40 -4.69
C ALA A 210 -14.24 5.22 -3.91
N ASN A 211 -14.94 4.58 -2.94
CA ASN A 211 -16.00 5.19 -2.15
C ASN A 211 -15.58 5.55 -0.72
N LEU A 212 -14.29 5.49 -0.40
CA LEU A 212 -13.79 5.82 0.94
C LEU A 212 -13.96 7.33 1.21
N LYS A 213 -14.79 7.66 2.20
CA LYS A 213 -15.15 9.03 2.59
C LYS A 213 -14.27 9.58 3.70
N ASP A 214 -13.78 8.73 4.59
CA ASP A 214 -12.95 9.13 5.72
C ASP A 214 -11.89 8.09 6.11
N LEU A 215 -10.84 8.57 6.80
CA LEU A 215 -9.74 7.75 7.34
C LEU A 215 -9.97 7.38 8.81
N ASN A 216 -11.19 7.46 9.34
CA ASN A 216 -11.39 7.19 10.77
C ASN A 216 -11.13 5.71 11.05
N CYS A 217 -10.14 5.41 11.88
CA CYS A 217 -9.96 4.10 12.50
C CYS A 217 -9.14 4.26 13.78
N GLN A 218 -9.33 3.35 14.74
CA GLN A 218 -8.61 3.38 16.01
C GLN A 218 -7.10 3.24 15.81
N LEU A 219 -6.66 2.46 14.82
CA LEU A 219 -5.23 2.28 14.51
C LEU A 219 -4.53 3.61 14.22
N LEU A 220 -5.17 4.51 13.47
CA LEU A 220 -4.63 5.84 13.19
C LEU A 220 -4.81 6.79 14.36
N LYS A 221 -6.02 6.84 14.96
CA LYS A 221 -6.31 7.73 16.10
C LYS A 221 -5.36 7.49 17.28
N ASN A 222 -5.10 6.21 17.57
CA ASN A 222 -4.24 5.78 18.69
C ASN A 222 -2.76 5.69 18.31
N LYS A 223 -2.36 6.16 17.11
CA LYS A 223 -0.96 6.11 16.62
C LYS A 223 -0.34 4.70 16.59
N GLN A 224 -1.17 3.67 16.43
CA GLN A 224 -0.79 2.25 16.45
C GLN A 224 -0.19 1.75 15.11
N VAL A 225 -0.17 2.57 14.06
CA VAL A 225 0.53 2.29 12.79
C VAL A 225 1.99 2.77 12.89
N ALA A 226 2.96 1.86 13.05
CA ALA A 226 4.31 2.16 13.52
C ALA A 226 5.24 2.84 12.50
N GLY A 227 5.28 2.34 11.26
CA GLY A 227 6.36 2.69 10.31
C GLY A 227 5.89 3.07 8.91
N ALA A 228 4.80 2.48 8.40
CA ALA A 228 4.37 2.71 7.03
C ALA A 228 2.89 3.10 6.89
N LEU A 229 2.60 4.16 6.15
CA LEU A 229 1.24 4.53 5.74
C LEU A 229 1.21 4.73 4.24
N MET A 230 0.40 3.95 3.53
CA MET A 230 0.28 4.02 2.08
C MET A 230 -1.17 4.24 1.67
N LEU A 231 -1.45 5.41 1.11
CA LEU A 231 -2.76 5.85 0.66
C LEU A 231 -2.70 6.09 -0.86
N LYS A 232 -3.23 5.16 -1.65
CA LYS A 232 -3.14 5.19 -3.12
C LYS A 232 -4.50 5.00 -3.80
N GLY A 233 -4.79 5.77 -4.85
CA GLY A 233 -6.04 5.61 -5.61
C GLY A 233 -7.30 5.88 -4.78
N ILE A 234 -7.16 6.68 -3.72
CA ILE A 234 -8.26 7.17 -2.88
C ILE A 234 -8.63 8.55 -3.41
N ARG A 235 -9.91 8.77 -3.67
CA ARG A 235 -10.41 10.05 -4.20
C ARG A 235 -10.68 11.05 -3.07
N HIS A 236 -11.76 11.83 -3.16
CA HIS A 236 -12.14 12.85 -2.18
C HIS A 236 -12.37 12.21 -0.81
N ILE A 237 -11.40 12.38 0.09
CA ILE A 237 -11.46 11.84 1.44
C ILE A 237 -11.38 12.97 2.45
N MET A 238 -12.24 12.90 3.46
CA MET A 238 -12.23 13.79 4.60
C MET A 238 -11.23 13.27 5.62
N VAL A 239 -10.32 14.14 6.05
CA VAL A 239 -9.39 13.86 7.14
C VAL A 239 -9.81 14.70 8.33
N SER A 240 -10.26 14.04 9.40
CA SER A 240 -10.58 14.73 10.65
C SER A 240 -9.32 15.33 11.27
N ARG A 241 -9.48 16.39 12.07
CA ARG A 241 -8.35 17.06 12.74
C ARG A 241 -7.54 16.08 13.60
N GLU A 242 -8.23 15.17 14.30
CA GLU A 242 -7.61 14.13 15.13
C GLU A 242 -6.72 13.21 14.30
N ILE A 243 -7.20 12.72 13.15
CA ILE A 243 -6.43 11.86 12.26
C ILE A 243 -5.25 12.62 11.64
N ALA A 244 -5.48 13.85 11.15
CA ALA A 244 -4.41 14.68 10.60
C ALA A 244 -3.31 14.93 11.65
N GLN A 245 -3.69 15.23 12.89
CA GLN A 245 -2.76 15.39 14.00
C GLN A 245 -2.02 14.09 14.33
N ALA A 246 -2.72 12.95 14.38
CA ALA A 246 -2.10 11.66 14.67
C ALA A 246 -1.06 11.26 13.61
N ILE A 247 -1.32 11.55 12.33
CA ILE A 247 -0.39 11.28 11.23
C ILE A 247 0.79 12.26 11.23
N SER A 248 0.55 13.54 11.49
CA SER A 248 1.57 14.60 11.41
C SER A 248 2.50 14.70 12.62
N GLU A 249 2.14 14.13 13.76
CA GLU A 249 2.97 14.12 14.98
C GLU A 249 3.95 12.94 15.05
N LYS A 250 3.93 12.04 14.06
CA LYS A 250 4.69 10.79 14.08
C LYS A 250 5.74 10.76 12.99
N SER A 251 6.92 10.21 13.29
CA SER A 251 7.93 9.93 12.26
C SER A 251 7.57 8.68 11.46
N TRP A 252 7.77 8.73 10.15
CA TRP A 252 7.42 7.63 9.24
C TRP A 252 8.69 7.04 8.63
N LYS A 253 8.77 5.72 8.54
CA LYS A 253 9.78 5.08 7.70
C LYS A 253 9.39 5.19 6.23
N GLU A 254 8.12 4.95 5.93
CA GLU A 254 7.56 5.04 4.58
C GLU A 254 6.20 5.75 4.62
N LEU A 255 6.03 6.82 3.84
CA LEU A 255 4.75 7.50 3.68
C LEU A 255 4.44 7.62 2.20
N MET A 256 3.33 7.05 1.76
CA MET A 256 2.81 7.21 0.40
C MET A 256 1.45 7.89 0.46
N ILE A 257 1.33 9.04 -0.18
CA ILE A 257 0.15 9.89 -0.05
C ILE A 257 -0.05 10.76 -1.31
N ARG A 258 -1.31 11.10 -1.60
CA ARG A 258 -1.63 12.10 -2.63
C ARG A 258 -1.24 13.50 -2.18
N LEU A 259 -0.83 14.35 -3.11
CA LEU A 259 -0.41 15.72 -2.80
C LEU A 259 -1.53 16.54 -2.14
N PHE A 260 -2.78 16.39 -2.57
CA PHE A 260 -3.89 17.08 -1.92
C PHE A 260 -4.01 16.71 -0.42
N LEU A 261 -3.83 15.43 -0.09
CA LEU A 261 -3.89 14.95 1.30
C LEU A 261 -2.67 15.37 2.11
N TRP A 262 -1.49 15.42 1.47
CA TRP A 262 -0.30 16.00 2.09
C TRP A 262 -0.58 17.41 2.62
N ASN A 263 -1.15 18.29 1.78
CA ASN A 263 -1.46 19.66 2.18
C ASN A 263 -2.57 19.74 3.25
N THR A 264 -3.45 18.75 3.30
CA THR A 264 -4.50 18.65 4.32
C THR A 264 -3.95 18.20 5.68
N ILE A 265 -2.99 17.26 5.68
CA ILE A 265 -2.44 16.65 6.90
C ILE A 265 -1.28 17.47 7.48
N PHE A 266 -0.49 18.12 6.63
CA PHE A 266 0.70 18.87 7.01
C PHE A 266 0.57 20.39 6.74
N PRO A 267 -0.54 21.07 7.12
CA PRO A 267 -0.71 22.49 6.85
C PRO A 267 0.23 23.37 7.69
N ILE A 268 0.56 22.91 8.91
CA ILE A 268 1.51 23.55 9.82
C ILE A 268 2.68 22.60 9.96
N GLN A 269 3.84 23.01 9.45
CA GLN A 269 5.02 22.18 9.43
C GLN A 269 5.62 22.08 10.85
N ARG A 270 5.24 21.04 11.60
CA ARG A 270 5.99 20.62 12.78
C ARG A 270 7.22 19.82 12.34
N PRO A 271 8.32 19.83 13.11
CA PRO A 271 9.44 18.95 12.85
C PRO A 271 8.99 17.49 12.85
N ILE A 272 9.13 16.84 11.69
CA ILE A 272 8.78 15.45 11.46
C ILE A 272 9.87 14.83 10.59
N HIS A 273 10.20 13.57 10.87
CA HIS A 273 11.12 12.79 10.06
C HIS A 273 10.37 11.76 9.23
N ILE A 274 10.65 11.71 7.93
CA ILE A 274 10.12 10.74 6.98
C ILE A 274 11.30 10.11 6.24
N GLY A 275 11.47 8.79 6.36
CA GLY A 275 12.51 8.06 5.62
C GLY A 275 12.28 8.19 4.11
N SER A 276 11.21 7.56 3.62
CA SER A 276 10.84 7.59 2.20
C SER A 276 9.43 8.17 2.02
N LEU A 277 9.32 9.28 1.30
CA LEU A 277 8.07 9.94 0.95
C LEU A 277 7.72 9.68 -0.52
N TRP A 278 6.53 9.14 -0.78
CA TRP A 278 5.96 8.95 -2.11
C TRP A 278 4.77 9.90 -2.29
N LEU A 279 4.98 10.98 -3.03
CA LEU A 279 3.94 11.93 -3.40
C LEU A 279 3.31 11.54 -4.72
N ILE A 280 2.01 11.25 -4.67
CA ILE A 280 1.20 10.94 -5.83
C ILE A 280 0.54 12.24 -6.31
N VAL A 281 0.78 12.58 -7.57
CA VAL A 281 0.11 13.67 -8.29
C VAL A 281 -0.76 13.01 -9.34
N ASP A 282 -2.08 13.06 -9.18
CA ASP A 282 -3.03 12.34 -10.03
C ASP A 282 -4.12 13.23 -10.63
N THR A 283 -4.09 14.54 -10.36
CA THR A 283 -4.98 15.54 -10.97
C THR A 283 -4.19 16.74 -11.51
N ALA A 284 -4.67 17.37 -12.58
CA ALA A 284 -4.05 18.59 -13.11
C ALA A 284 -4.02 19.70 -12.05
N ARG A 285 -5.06 19.78 -11.21
CA ARG A 285 -5.13 20.69 -10.06
C ARG A 285 -3.98 20.47 -9.08
N GLU A 286 -3.66 19.22 -8.71
CA GLU A 286 -2.51 18.95 -7.85
C GLU A 286 -1.19 19.35 -8.50
N LEU A 287 -1.06 19.18 -9.82
CA LEU A 287 0.12 19.64 -10.55
C LEU A 287 0.26 21.17 -10.48
N GLU A 288 -0.84 21.91 -10.67
CA GLU A 288 -0.87 23.36 -10.48
C GLU A 288 -0.55 23.76 -9.03
N MET A 289 -0.96 22.95 -8.04
CA MET A 289 -0.61 23.22 -6.64
C MET A 289 0.91 23.23 -6.43
N LEU A 290 1.66 22.34 -7.09
CA LEU A 290 3.13 22.38 -7.02
C LEU A 290 3.72 23.66 -7.62
N GLN A 291 3.05 24.24 -8.62
CA GLN A 291 3.47 25.49 -9.26
C GLN A 291 3.13 26.71 -8.40
N LYS A 292 1.96 26.70 -7.75
CA LYS A 292 1.41 27.83 -7.00
C LYS A 292 1.90 27.86 -5.53
N TYR A 293 1.97 26.71 -4.86
CA TYR A 293 2.34 26.61 -3.45
C TYR A 293 3.85 26.55 -3.25
N GLN A 294 4.51 27.69 -3.44
CA GLN A 294 5.86 27.88 -2.94
C GLN A 294 5.73 28.37 -1.51
N MET A 295 5.88 27.46 -0.53
CA MET A 295 5.92 27.87 0.88
C MET A 295 7.21 28.64 1.14
N PHE A 296 7.07 29.84 1.72
CA PHE A 296 8.18 30.74 2.04
C PHE A 296 8.69 30.57 3.48
N THR A 297 8.25 29.51 4.17
CA THR A 297 8.68 29.19 5.53
C THR A 297 9.92 28.30 5.50
N THR A 298 10.72 28.35 6.56
CA THR A 298 11.83 27.41 6.74
C THR A 298 11.29 25.98 6.71
N PRO A 299 11.83 25.06 5.90
CA PRO A 299 11.33 23.70 5.82
C PRO A 299 11.55 22.98 7.15
N HIS A 300 10.47 22.50 7.78
CA HIS A 300 10.56 21.75 9.04
C HIS A 300 10.52 20.23 8.86
N ILE A 301 10.11 19.74 7.68
CA ILE A 301 9.94 18.32 7.41
C ILE A 301 11.25 17.73 6.88
N SER A 302 11.86 16.84 7.65
CA SER A 302 13.02 16.05 7.21
C SER A 302 12.56 14.87 6.37
N VAL A 303 13.00 14.80 5.11
CA VAL A 303 12.71 13.68 4.21
C VAL A 303 14.02 13.15 3.67
N HIS A 304 14.32 11.85 3.78
CA HIS A 304 15.57 11.30 3.24
C HIS A 304 15.46 11.00 1.73
N GLU A 305 14.41 10.28 1.34
CA GLU A 305 14.13 9.94 -0.07
C GLU A 305 12.75 10.43 -0.47
N LEU A 306 12.66 11.15 -1.58
CA LEU A 306 11.40 11.61 -2.17
C LEU A 306 11.19 10.97 -3.53
N TYR A 307 9.99 10.43 -3.71
CA TYR A 307 9.47 9.90 -4.96
C TYR A 307 8.24 10.70 -5.36
N ILE A 308 8.25 11.34 -6.53
CA ILE A 308 7.09 12.04 -7.09
C ILE A 308 6.58 11.22 -8.28
N THR A 309 5.38 10.66 -8.18
CA THR A 309 4.74 9.91 -9.27
C THR A 309 3.61 10.74 -9.85
N ASN A 310 3.67 11.05 -11.15
CA ASN A 310 2.58 11.72 -11.85
C ASN A 310 1.76 10.72 -12.66
N THR A 311 0.56 10.34 -12.21
CA THR A 311 -0.26 9.29 -12.83
C THR A 311 -1.22 9.79 -13.93
N LEU A 312 -1.15 11.06 -14.31
CA LEU A 312 -2.00 11.66 -15.35
C LEU A 312 -1.58 11.21 -16.75
N ALA A 313 -2.44 10.42 -17.41
CA ALA A 313 -2.21 9.82 -18.74
C ALA A 313 -1.71 10.74 -19.84
N GLN A 314 -2.05 12.03 -19.75
CA GLN A 314 -1.88 12.97 -20.84
C GLN A 314 -0.91 14.11 -20.51
N THR A 315 -0.39 14.20 -19.28
CA THR A 315 0.52 15.29 -18.94
C THR A 315 1.95 14.94 -19.30
N LEU A 316 2.50 15.68 -20.26
CA LEU A 316 3.94 15.69 -20.52
C LEU A 316 4.67 16.43 -19.38
N LEU A 317 5.82 15.90 -18.97
CA LEU A 317 6.67 16.59 -18.00
C LEU A 317 7.52 17.65 -18.73
N PHE A 318 7.08 18.91 -18.65
CA PHE A 318 7.81 20.05 -19.19
C PHE A 318 8.93 20.53 -18.23
N PRO A 319 9.99 21.20 -18.73
CA PRO A 319 11.03 21.79 -17.90
C PRO A 319 10.48 22.72 -16.80
N GLN A 320 9.46 23.52 -17.09
CA GLN A 320 8.84 24.45 -16.14
C GLN A 320 8.14 23.72 -14.99
N VAL A 321 7.51 22.58 -15.29
CA VAL A 321 6.87 21.72 -14.29
C VAL A 321 7.94 21.11 -13.37
N LEU A 322 9.04 20.62 -13.93
CA LEU A 322 10.17 20.12 -13.15
C LEU A 322 10.75 21.21 -12.24
N THR A 323 11.02 22.41 -12.76
CA THR A 323 11.51 23.54 -11.97
C THR A 323 10.55 23.89 -10.84
N SER A 324 9.24 23.84 -11.09
CA SER A 324 8.20 24.08 -10.08
C SER A 324 8.21 23.00 -9.00
N MET A 325 8.32 21.72 -9.38
CA MET A 325 8.47 20.61 -8.44
C MET A 325 9.71 20.79 -7.56
N LEU A 326 10.86 21.12 -8.16
CA LEU A 326 12.10 21.37 -7.43
C LEU A 326 11.98 22.56 -6.47
N GLY A 327 11.33 23.64 -6.90
CA GLY A 327 11.01 24.79 -6.04
C GLY A 327 10.12 24.40 -4.86
N TRP A 328 9.08 23.59 -5.09
CA TRP A 328 8.23 23.06 -4.03
C TRP A 328 9.04 22.21 -3.04
N VAL A 329 9.85 21.27 -3.54
CA VAL A 329 10.70 20.40 -2.71
C VAL A 329 11.65 21.23 -1.86
N SER A 330 12.31 22.23 -2.46
CA SER A 330 13.27 23.11 -1.77
C SER A 330 12.66 23.95 -0.65
N GLY A 331 11.37 24.26 -0.74
CA GLY A 331 10.65 25.10 0.24
C GLY A 331 9.94 24.30 1.33
N ASN A 332 9.68 23.01 1.10
CA ASN A 332 8.91 22.19 2.04
C ASN A 332 9.76 21.17 2.80
N LEU A 333 10.89 20.74 2.23
CA LEU A 333 11.67 19.62 2.74
C LEU A 333 13.10 20.03 3.10
N LYS A 334 13.68 19.34 4.08
CA LYS A 334 15.11 19.40 4.41
C LYS A 334 15.69 17.98 4.52
N GLU A 335 17.02 17.88 4.54
CA GLU A 335 17.77 16.62 4.68
C GLU A 335 17.53 15.60 3.55
N LEU A 336 17.00 16.07 2.41
CA LEU A 336 16.78 15.25 1.22
C LEU A 336 18.10 14.81 0.62
N THR A 337 18.28 13.49 0.45
CA THR A 337 19.47 12.89 -0.18
C THR A 337 19.16 12.40 -1.58
N ARG A 338 17.93 11.93 -1.83
CA ARG A 338 17.51 11.40 -3.13
C ARG A 338 16.14 11.94 -3.53
N LEU A 339 16.07 12.52 -4.73
CA LEU A 339 14.82 12.87 -5.41
C LEU A 339 14.64 11.99 -6.65
N THR A 340 13.51 11.31 -6.77
CA THR A 340 13.14 10.56 -7.97
C THR A 340 11.78 11.01 -8.47
N VAL A 341 11.75 11.63 -9.64
CA VAL A 341 10.51 11.88 -10.38
C VAL A 341 10.26 10.65 -11.25
N LEU A 342 9.15 9.97 -11.02
CA LEU A 342 8.71 8.79 -11.77
C LEU A 342 7.66 9.24 -12.77
N PRO A 343 8.06 9.57 -14.02
CA PRO A 343 7.10 9.91 -15.05
C PRO A 343 6.36 8.63 -15.45
N THR A 344 5.04 8.64 -15.34
CA THR A 344 4.21 7.53 -15.83
C THR A 344 4.06 7.61 -17.37
N PHE A 345 4.42 8.74 -17.98
CA PHE A 345 4.29 9.05 -19.42
C PHE A 345 5.53 9.75 -19.99
N ASN A 346 5.49 10.07 -21.28
CA ASN A 346 6.61 10.65 -22.02
C ASN A 346 7.10 11.99 -21.44
N ILE A 347 8.42 12.11 -21.28
CA ILE A 347 9.12 13.38 -21.08
C ILE A 347 9.16 14.15 -22.42
N THR A 348 9.03 15.48 -22.37
CA THR A 348 9.09 16.32 -23.59
C THR A 348 10.46 16.23 -24.26
N LEU A 349 10.54 16.57 -25.55
CA LEU A 349 11.81 16.63 -26.27
C LEU A 349 12.79 17.60 -25.57
N GLU A 350 12.31 18.77 -25.15
CA GLU A 350 13.11 19.74 -24.39
C GLU A 350 13.70 19.15 -23.11
N LEU A 351 12.89 18.43 -22.32
CA LEU A 351 13.38 17.80 -21.10
C LEU A 351 14.34 16.64 -21.41
N LYS A 352 14.12 15.90 -22.51
CA LYS A 352 15.07 14.91 -23.02
C LYS A 352 16.41 15.55 -23.37
N GLU A 353 16.42 16.73 -23.99
CA GLU A 353 17.66 17.45 -24.28
C GLU A 353 18.38 17.88 -23.00
N ILE A 354 17.67 18.39 -21.99
CA ILE A 354 18.27 18.72 -20.67
C ILE A 354 18.91 17.47 -20.04
N ILE A 355 18.19 16.34 -20.05
CA ILE A 355 18.66 15.06 -19.54
C ILE A 355 19.87 14.54 -20.34
N ARG A 356 19.83 14.62 -21.67
CA ARG A 356 20.90 14.16 -22.56
C ARG A 356 22.16 15.03 -22.43
N ALA A 357 21.99 16.34 -22.33
CA ALA A 357 23.07 17.30 -22.13
C ALA A 357 23.68 17.21 -20.72
N GLN A 358 23.13 16.37 -19.82
CA GLN A 358 23.61 16.22 -18.45
C GLN A 358 23.73 17.58 -17.75
N THR A 359 22.73 18.44 -17.98
CA THR A 359 22.76 19.81 -17.46
C THR A 359 22.64 19.76 -15.94
N PRO A 360 23.64 20.27 -15.18
CA PRO A 360 23.62 20.12 -13.73
C PRO A 360 22.59 21.05 -13.09
N ILE A 361 22.01 20.58 -11.98
CA ILE A 361 21.05 21.35 -11.17
C ILE A 361 21.73 21.77 -9.87
N TYR A 362 21.54 23.03 -9.48
CA TYR A 362 21.98 23.57 -8.19
C TYR A 362 20.79 23.92 -7.30
N MET A 363 20.79 23.38 -6.07
CA MET A 363 19.75 23.60 -5.05
C MET A 363 20.38 23.99 -3.71
N LYS A 364 20.53 25.29 -3.45
CA LYS A 364 21.20 25.80 -2.23
C LYS A 364 20.53 25.34 -0.92
N THR A 365 19.20 25.17 -0.91
CA THR A 365 18.46 24.81 0.30
C THR A 365 18.52 23.32 0.66
N LEU A 366 19.05 22.48 -0.24
CA LEU A 366 19.18 21.03 -0.05
C LEU A 366 20.65 20.60 -0.20
N PRO A 367 21.53 21.03 0.72
CA PRO A 367 22.96 20.72 0.64
C PRO A 367 23.28 19.22 0.75
N THR A 368 22.34 18.42 1.30
CA THR A 368 22.46 16.97 1.44
C THR A 368 22.06 16.19 0.18
N LEU A 369 21.54 16.85 -0.86
CA LEU A 369 21.02 16.19 -2.04
C LEU A 369 22.15 15.59 -2.87
N GLN A 370 22.13 14.27 -3.03
CA GLN A 370 23.16 13.49 -3.71
C GLN A 370 22.71 13.00 -5.09
N ALA A 371 21.41 12.81 -5.30
CA ALA A 371 20.90 12.32 -6.58
C ALA A 371 19.53 12.91 -6.93
N ILE A 372 19.40 13.39 -8.17
CA ILE A 372 18.11 13.69 -8.82
C ILE A 372 17.94 12.68 -9.96
N ARG A 373 16.80 11.99 -9.98
CA ARG A 373 16.44 11.04 -11.04
C ARG A 373 15.13 11.42 -11.70
N ILE A 374 15.07 11.30 -13.02
CA ILE A 374 13.84 11.41 -13.81
C ILE A 374 13.70 10.11 -14.60
N GLY A 375 12.75 9.27 -14.19
CA GLY A 375 12.64 7.90 -14.69
C GLY A 375 13.91 7.11 -14.39
N CYS A 376 14.55 6.58 -15.44
CA CYS A 376 15.83 5.87 -15.35
C CYS A 376 17.06 6.77 -15.46
N HIS A 377 16.89 8.07 -15.74
CA HIS A 377 18.01 8.99 -15.96
C HIS A 377 18.42 9.68 -14.66
N THR A 378 19.72 9.79 -14.43
CA THR A 378 20.29 10.58 -13.32
C THR A 378 20.70 11.94 -13.88
N ILE A 379 20.35 13.00 -13.17
CA ILE A 379 20.75 14.38 -13.48
C ILE A 379 21.88 14.76 -12.52
N PRO A 380 23.01 15.29 -13.03
CA PRO A 380 24.10 15.69 -12.16
C PRO A 380 23.69 16.87 -11.27
N ILE A 381 24.20 16.88 -10.05
CA ILE A 381 24.02 17.97 -9.10
C ILE A 381 25.29 18.79 -9.11
N HIS A 382 25.17 20.10 -9.23
CA HIS A 382 26.31 20.99 -9.19
C HIS A 382 26.85 21.12 -7.76
N ASN A 383 28.14 20.81 -7.59
CA ASN A 383 28.85 21.07 -6.34
C ASN A 383 29.22 22.57 -6.30
N PRO A 384 28.76 23.34 -5.30
CA PRO A 384 29.08 24.77 -5.18
C PRO A 384 30.58 25.06 -5.01
N SER A 385 31.38 24.04 -4.71
CA SER A 385 32.85 24.16 -4.64
C SER A 385 33.53 24.18 -6.01
N SER A 386 32.80 23.90 -7.10
CA SER A 386 33.28 23.92 -8.47
C SER A 386 32.79 25.17 -9.21
N PRO A 387 33.54 25.70 -10.21
CA PRO A 387 33.05 26.79 -11.05
C PRO A 387 31.71 26.45 -11.70
N ALA A 388 30.78 27.41 -11.71
CA ALA A 388 29.46 27.22 -12.29
C ALA A 388 29.55 27.05 -13.82
N PRO A 389 29.01 25.97 -14.40
CA PRO A 389 28.97 25.80 -15.84
C PRO A 389 27.96 26.76 -16.47
N SER A 390 28.15 27.10 -17.75
CA SER A 390 27.31 28.07 -18.47
C SER A 390 25.84 27.64 -18.62
N ASN A 391 25.56 26.33 -18.54
CA ASN A 391 24.23 25.75 -18.62
C ASN A 391 23.60 25.44 -17.25
N LEU A 392 24.17 25.90 -16.13
CA LEU A 392 23.69 25.56 -14.79
C LEU A 392 22.21 25.94 -14.58
N ILE A 393 21.36 24.96 -14.24
CA ILE A 393 19.99 25.22 -13.81
C ILE A 393 20.01 25.54 -12.31
N THR A 394 19.83 26.81 -11.97
CA THR A 394 19.71 27.25 -10.58
C THR A 394 18.25 27.26 -10.17
N ILE A 395 17.91 26.52 -9.11
CA ILE A 395 16.59 26.60 -8.48
C ILE A 395 16.65 27.77 -7.49
N PRO A 396 16.00 28.91 -7.78
CA PRO A 396 16.12 30.09 -6.94
C PRO A 396 15.52 29.80 -5.58
N ASN A 397 16.27 30.16 -4.53
CA ASN A 397 15.67 30.30 -3.21
C ASN A 397 14.82 31.57 -3.27
N LYS A 398 13.52 31.45 -3.57
CA LYS A 398 12.63 32.62 -3.60
C LYS A 398 12.53 33.16 -2.16
N THR A 399 13.42 34.07 -1.85
CA THR A 399 13.43 34.82 -0.60
C THR A 399 12.55 36.03 -0.86
N ILE A 400 11.31 35.98 -0.36
CA ILE A 400 10.29 37.03 -0.20
C ILE A 400 10.44 38.30 -1.07
N LEU A 401 9.44 38.56 -1.92
CA LEU A 401 8.95 39.92 -2.18
C LEU A 401 7.44 39.96 -1.85
N SER A 402 7.14 40.45 -0.64
CA SER A 402 5.99 41.23 -0.13
C SER A 402 4.56 41.21 -0.74
N THR A 403 4.15 40.28 -1.61
CA THR A 403 2.80 40.37 -2.26
C THR A 403 1.82 39.26 -1.91
N ILE A 404 1.81 38.76 -0.67
CA ILE A 404 0.82 37.75 -0.22
C ILE A 404 -0.24 38.43 0.65
N SER A 405 -1.31 38.94 0.04
CA SER A 405 -2.50 39.39 0.77
C SER A 405 -3.86 38.90 0.23
N GLN A 406 -3.92 37.99 -0.75
CA GLN A 406 -5.22 37.68 -1.39
C GLN A 406 -5.55 36.21 -1.67
N PHE A 407 -4.79 35.23 -1.17
CA PHE A 407 -5.17 33.83 -1.38
C PHE A 407 -5.87 33.23 -0.14
N ASP A 408 -7.20 33.10 -0.19
CA ASP A 408 -7.96 32.29 0.76
C ASP A 408 -8.03 30.83 0.25
N PRO A 409 -7.30 29.89 0.86
CA PRO A 409 -7.32 28.47 0.47
C PRO A 409 -8.68 27.79 0.73
N ARG A 410 -9.64 28.46 1.40
CA ARG A 410 -10.99 27.95 1.67
C ARG A 410 -12.04 28.43 0.69
N ALA A 411 -11.73 29.36 -0.22
CA ALA A 411 -12.68 29.79 -1.22
C ALA A 411 -13.00 28.61 -2.17
N PRO A 412 -14.27 28.19 -2.31
CA PRO A 412 -14.65 27.17 -3.28
C PRO A 412 -14.38 27.72 -4.69
N LEU A 413 -13.38 27.17 -5.37
CA LEU A 413 -13.18 27.41 -6.80
C LEU A 413 -14.38 26.83 -7.54
N ALA A 414 -15.05 27.67 -8.33
CA ALA A 414 -16.22 27.32 -9.12
C ALA A 414 -16.00 25.99 -9.86
N GLN A 415 -16.94 25.05 -9.69
CA GLN A 415 -16.93 23.76 -10.37
C GLN A 415 -17.11 23.96 -11.88
N SER A 416 -15.99 24.08 -12.60
CA SER A 416 -15.93 24.08 -14.06
C SER A 416 -15.57 22.69 -14.57
N GLU A 417 -16.32 21.67 -14.15
CA GLU A 417 -16.22 20.31 -14.71
C GLU A 417 -17.63 19.73 -14.89
N SER A 418 -18.40 20.31 -15.83
CA SER A 418 -19.64 19.71 -16.35
C SER A 418 -19.99 20.34 -17.69
N SER A 419 -19.25 19.98 -18.75
CA SER A 419 -19.67 20.21 -20.14
C SER A 419 -18.80 19.47 -21.16
N LEU A 420 -18.59 18.16 -21.00
CA LEU A 420 -18.06 17.31 -22.08
C LEU A 420 -18.59 15.87 -21.91
N ILE A 421 -19.90 15.72 -21.88
CA ILE A 421 -20.59 14.50 -22.32
C ILE A 421 -21.62 14.97 -23.34
N GLN A 422 -21.18 15.13 -24.59
CA GLN A 422 -22.11 15.17 -25.71
C GLN A 422 -22.68 13.77 -25.88
N SER A 423 -23.97 13.65 -25.62
CA SER A 423 -24.83 12.57 -26.10
C SER A 423 -24.71 12.46 -27.61
N ASN A 424 -24.32 11.29 -28.11
CA ASN A 424 -24.58 10.86 -29.48
C ASN A 424 -26.03 10.33 -29.53
N PRO A 425 -27.00 11.02 -30.13
CA PRO A 425 -28.14 10.34 -30.71
C PRO A 425 -27.70 9.73 -32.05
N ASP A 426 -28.42 8.71 -32.52
CA ASP A 426 -28.29 8.08 -33.84
C ASP A 426 -27.30 6.92 -33.96
N LEU A 427 -27.75 5.74 -33.53
CA LEU A 427 -27.48 4.48 -34.23
C LEU A 427 -28.79 3.66 -34.30
N PRO A 428 -29.20 3.19 -35.50
CA PRO A 428 -30.47 2.51 -35.70
C PRO A 428 -30.39 1.03 -35.28
N SER A 429 -31.52 0.54 -34.81
CA SER A 429 -31.80 -0.87 -34.54
C SER A 429 -31.88 -1.68 -35.83
N SER A 430 -31.08 -2.73 -35.97
CA SER A 430 -31.43 -3.90 -36.79
C SER A 430 -30.49 -5.10 -36.56
N CYS A 431 -31.13 -6.26 -36.39
CA CYS A 431 -30.65 -7.65 -36.28
C CYS A 431 -30.08 -8.10 -34.93
#